data_AF-A0A3B3W290-F1
#
_entry.id   AF-A0A3B3W290-F1
#
_cell.length_a   1.000
_cell.length_b   1.000
_cell.length_c   1.000
_cell.angle_alpha   90.00
_cell.angle_beta   90.00
_cell.angle_gamma   90.00
#
_symmetry.space_group_name_H-M   'P 1'
#
loop_
_entity.id
_entity.type
_entity.pdbx_description
1 polymer ?
#
loop_
_entity_poly.entity_id
_entity_poly.type
_entity_poly.pdbx_seq_one_letter_code
_entity_poly.pdbx_strand_id
1 'polypeptide(L)'
;MPLVNNKVGDDCTASGDKALADGKALVDSLIKVVACYRHLASCVGGCTDSLQLRDELRQTREKAQNLAGDICHHLTSHLRDKSLPDGQRKEMELLWVAFSSCLELLHVDMCKVLNISGIVSLADSASLVHTGLEGCSDVAARALSLPDLNQAQTDSLPSGLESQERSTMELEISQIDRMIDDMEMKVNVLRWMVEPHGPQYADPLSSTDSVSMAVQSIDEEQQAPTSQPLCQRSHIFVLLLL
;
A
#
# COMPACT_ATOMS: atom_id res chain seq x y z
N MET A 1 48.39 -7.90 -41.98
CA MET A 1 47.75 -6.89 -41.10
C MET A 1 46.50 -7.54 -40.53
N PRO A 2 46.35 -7.68 -39.20
CA PRO A 2 45.17 -8.29 -38.63
C PRO A 2 44.05 -7.25 -38.51
N LEU A 3 42.85 -7.63 -38.96
CA LEU A 3 41.62 -6.85 -38.81
C LEU A 3 41.18 -6.92 -37.35
N VAL A 4 41.28 -5.81 -36.64
CA VAL A 4 40.75 -5.68 -35.28
C VAL A 4 39.24 -5.47 -35.39
N ASN A 5 38.49 -6.49 -34.97
CA ASN A 5 37.04 -6.46 -34.91
C ASN A 5 36.65 -5.70 -33.62
N ASN A 6 36.28 -4.42 -33.76
CA ASN A 6 35.71 -3.65 -32.65
C ASN A 6 34.27 -4.12 -32.39
N LYS A 7 34.10 -4.97 -31.38
CA LYS A 7 32.80 -5.27 -30.78
C LYS A 7 32.41 -4.06 -29.93
N VAL A 8 31.61 -3.16 -30.51
CA VAL A 8 30.95 -2.07 -29.79
C VAL A 8 29.97 -2.69 -28.81
N GLY A 9 30.21 -2.46 -27.52
CA GLY A 9 29.48 -3.05 -26.40
C GLY A 9 28.07 -2.50 -26.26
N ASP A 10 27.15 -3.43 -26.05
CA ASP A 10 25.75 -3.30 -25.68
C ASP A 10 25.60 -2.92 -24.18
N ASP A 11 26.35 -1.92 -23.72
CA ASP A 11 26.39 -1.54 -22.29
C ASP A 11 25.21 -0.64 -21.87
N CYS A 12 24.58 0.05 -22.83
CA CYS A 12 23.52 1.01 -22.56
C CYS A 12 22.18 0.33 -22.21
N THR A 13 21.87 -0.78 -22.87
CA THR A 13 20.64 -1.57 -22.64
C THR A 13 20.69 -2.27 -21.28
N ALA A 14 21.82 -2.89 -20.95
CA ALA A 14 22.04 -3.57 -19.67
C ALA A 14 21.94 -2.64 -18.45
N SER A 15 22.36 -1.38 -18.58
CA SER A 15 22.25 -0.36 -17.53
C SER A 15 20.79 0.05 -17.28
N GLY A 16 20.01 0.26 -18.35
CA GLY A 16 18.59 0.61 -18.26
C GLY A 16 17.73 -0.51 -17.67
N ASP A 17 18.00 -1.76 -18.04
CA ASP A 17 17.26 -2.92 -17.52
C ASP A 17 17.51 -3.13 -16.02
N LYS A 18 18.73 -2.85 -15.55
CA LYS A 18 19.05 -2.85 -14.12
C LYS A 18 18.30 -1.75 -13.37
N ALA A 19 18.28 -0.52 -13.89
CA ALA A 19 17.57 0.59 -13.25
C ALA A 19 16.05 0.34 -13.16
N LEU A 20 15.48 -0.30 -14.18
CA LEU A 20 14.08 -0.74 -14.17
C LEU A 20 13.84 -1.78 -13.07
N ALA A 21 14.69 -2.81 -13.00
CA ALA A 21 14.59 -3.87 -11.99
C ALA A 21 14.72 -3.32 -10.56
N ASP A 22 15.65 -2.39 -10.33
CA ASP A 22 15.85 -1.72 -9.05
C ASP A 22 14.59 -0.90 -8.68
N GLY A 23 14.05 -0.12 -9.61
CA GLY A 23 12.82 0.63 -9.42
C GLY A 23 11.62 -0.26 -9.09
N LYS A 24 11.48 -1.38 -9.80
CA LYS A 24 10.43 -2.37 -9.53
C LYS A 24 10.57 -2.98 -8.12
N ALA A 25 11.78 -3.34 -7.73
CA ALA A 25 12.03 -3.91 -6.40
C ALA A 25 11.71 -2.92 -5.27
N LEU A 26 12.03 -1.64 -5.45
CA LEU A 26 11.68 -0.57 -4.50
C LEU A 26 10.16 -0.40 -4.39
N VAL A 27 9.44 -0.31 -5.51
CA VAL A 27 7.97 -0.18 -5.51
C VAL A 27 7.29 -1.42 -4.92
N ASP A 28 7.74 -2.62 -5.27
CA ASP A 28 7.22 -3.87 -4.71
C ASP A 28 7.45 -3.94 -3.18
N SER A 29 8.58 -3.41 -2.70
CA SER A 29 8.86 -3.28 -1.26
C SER A 29 7.90 -2.29 -0.60
N LEU A 30 7.70 -1.11 -1.19
CA LEU A 30 6.76 -0.12 -0.67
C LEU A 30 5.33 -0.65 -0.61
N ILE A 31 4.85 -1.35 -1.65
CA ILE A 31 3.52 -1.96 -1.67
C ILE A 31 3.32 -2.88 -0.46
N LYS A 32 4.31 -3.71 -0.13
CA LYS A 32 4.26 -4.60 1.04
C LYS A 32 4.21 -3.82 2.35
N VAL A 33 5.02 -2.76 2.47
CA VAL A 33 5.07 -1.91 3.67
C VAL A 33 3.75 -1.16 3.85
N VAL A 34 3.17 -0.58 2.79
CA VAL A 34 1.88 0.12 2.84
C VAL A 34 0.74 -0.85 3.14
N ALA A 35 0.75 -2.04 2.55
CA ALA A 35 -0.23 -3.08 2.87
C ALA A 35 -0.15 -3.50 4.35
N CYS A 36 1.06 -3.64 4.88
CA CYS A 36 1.30 -3.90 6.31
C CYS A 36 0.79 -2.74 7.18
N TYR A 37 1.12 -1.50 6.83
CA TYR A 37 0.66 -0.32 7.54
C TYR A 37 -0.87 -0.29 7.63
N ARG A 38 -1.56 -0.53 6.52
CA ARG A 38 -3.02 -0.59 6.46
C ARG A 38 -3.62 -1.68 7.34
N HIS A 39 -2.97 -2.84 7.41
CA HIS A 39 -3.39 -3.92 8.30
C HIS A 39 -3.29 -3.49 9.77
N LEU A 40 -2.14 -2.95 10.19
CA LEU A 40 -1.94 -2.44 11.56
C LEU A 40 -2.90 -1.29 11.89
N ALA A 41 -3.12 -0.37 10.93
CA ALA A 41 -4.04 0.76 11.06
C ALA A 41 -5.52 0.35 11.18
N SER A 42 -5.86 -0.89 10.84
CA SER A 42 -7.21 -1.44 11.08
C SER A 42 -7.43 -1.86 12.53
N CYS A 43 -6.36 -2.17 13.26
CA CYS A 43 -6.36 -2.61 14.65
C CYS A 43 -6.39 -1.44 15.67
N VAL A 44 -6.09 -0.22 15.22
CA VAL A 44 -6.07 1.02 16.02
C VAL A 44 -7.47 1.41 16.51
N GLY A 45 -7.58 1.73 17.80
CA GLY A 45 -8.85 2.04 18.50
C GLY A 45 -9.73 0.83 18.78
N GLY A 46 -9.28 -0.38 18.42
CA GLY A 46 -9.97 -1.64 18.71
C GLY A 46 -9.48 -2.32 20.00
N CYS A 47 -9.92 -3.55 20.25
CA CYS A 47 -9.50 -4.35 21.40
C CYS A 47 -8.04 -4.85 21.32
N THR A 48 -7.44 -4.81 20.12
CA THR A 48 -6.05 -5.17 19.84
C THR A 48 -5.11 -3.95 19.85
N ASP A 49 -5.61 -2.76 20.18
CA ASP A 49 -4.81 -1.55 20.24
C ASP A 49 -3.89 -1.57 21.46
N SER A 50 -2.60 -1.32 21.24
CA SER A 50 -1.56 -1.45 22.26
C SER A 50 -0.38 -0.54 21.95
N LEU A 51 0.45 -0.26 22.96
CA LEU A 51 1.67 0.53 22.76
C LEU A 51 2.61 -0.13 21.73
N GLN A 52 2.66 -1.46 21.71
CA GLN A 52 3.42 -2.23 20.73
C GLN A 52 2.88 -2.00 19.31
N LEU A 53 1.55 -2.09 19.10
CA LEU A 53 0.93 -1.79 17.80
C LEU A 53 1.25 -0.36 17.34
N ARG A 54 1.20 0.61 18.26
CA ARG A 54 1.54 2.01 17.95
C ARG A 54 3.01 2.19 17.57
N ASP A 55 3.90 1.45 18.23
CA ASP A 55 5.32 1.42 17.90
C ASP A 55 5.58 0.81 16.52
N GLU A 56 4.95 -0.33 16.21
CA GLU A 56 5.03 -0.99 14.90
C GLU A 56 4.49 -0.09 13.77
N LEU A 57 3.39 0.63 14.02
CA LEU A 57 2.89 1.64 13.10
C LEU A 57 3.91 2.74 12.86
N ARG A 58 4.58 3.25 13.90
CA ARG A 58 5.63 4.27 13.76
C ARG A 58 6.79 3.76 12.89
N GLN A 59 7.32 2.57 13.21
CA GLN A 59 8.40 1.96 12.44
C GLN A 59 8.01 1.70 10.97
N THR A 60 6.77 1.26 10.75
CA THR A 60 6.25 1.03 9.39
C THR A 60 6.15 2.32 8.60
N ARG A 61 5.70 3.43 9.21
CA ARG A 61 5.67 4.76 8.55
C ARG A 61 7.06 5.26 8.23
N GLU A 62 8.01 5.12 9.15
CA GLU A 62 9.40 5.53 8.92
C GLU A 62 9.99 4.80 7.71
N LYS A 63 9.81 3.46 7.66
CA LYS A 63 10.25 2.65 6.52
C LYS A 63 9.54 3.06 5.22
N ALA A 64 8.24 3.31 5.26
CA ALA A 64 7.47 3.72 4.09
C ALA A 64 7.95 5.07 3.55
N GLN A 65 8.23 6.04 4.43
CA GLN A 65 8.73 7.37 4.04
C GLN A 65 10.13 7.31 3.42
N ASN A 66 11.03 6.50 3.99
CA ASN A 66 12.36 6.29 3.43
C ASN A 66 12.27 5.69 2.01
N LEU A 67 11.50 4.62 1.85
CA LEU A 67 11.25 4.01 0.53
C LEU A 67 10.61 5.01 -0.44
N ALA A 68 9.62 5.77 0.01
CA ALA A 68 8.95 6.77 -0.82
C ALA A 68 9.92 7.86 -1.32
N GLY A 69 10.83 8.32 -0.45
CA GLY A 69 11.90 9.24 -0.84
C GLY A 69 12.79 8.64 -1.92
N ASP A 70 13.29 7.42 -1.72
CA ASP A 70 14.17 6.75 -2.69
C ASP A 70 13.48 6.52 -4.04
N ILE A 71 12.23 6.04 -4.02
CA ILE A 71 11.42 5.81 -5.22
C ILE A 71 11.14 7.11 -5.97
N CYS A 72 10.76 8.17 -5.25
CA CYS A 72 10.46 9.47 -5.85
C CYS A 72 11.67 10.02 -6.59
N HIS A 73 12.87 9.98 -5.98
CA HIS A 73 14.10 10.39 -6.64
C HIS A 73 14.44 9.49 -7.84
N HIS A 74 14.37 8.17 -7.67
CA HIS A 74 14.66 7.20 -8.72
C HIS A 74 13.78 7.42 -9.95
N LEU A 75 12.46 7.33 -9.79
CA LEU A 75 11.51 7.44 -10.90
C LEU A 75 11.54 8.83 -11.54
N THR A 76 11.64 9.91 -10.74
CA THR A 76 11.71 11.28 -11.29
C THR A 76 12.95 11.47 -12.16
N SER A 77 14.10 10.94 -11.74
CA SER A 77 15.36 11.10 -12.49
C SER A 77 15.28 10.44 -13.87
N HIS A 78 14.69 9.25 -13.94
CA HIS A 78 14.58 8.48 -15.17
C HIS A 78 13.42 8.93 -16.08
N LEU A 79 12.25 9.25 -15.52
CA LEU A 79 11.11 9.70 -16.35
C LEU A 79 11.37 11.07 -16.99
N ARG A 80 12.23 11.90 -16.38
CA ARG A 80 12.69 13.18 -16.96
C ARG A 80 13.75 13.02 -18.04
N ASP A 81 14.46 11.90 -18.09
CA ASP A 81 15.43 11.63 -19.14
C ASP A 81 14.71 11.37 -20.46
N LYS A 82 14.88 12.28 -21.44
CA LYS A 82 14.26 12.17 -22.78
C LYS A 82 14.91 11.08 -23.65
N SER A 83 16.08 10.58 -23.26
CA SER A 83 16.79 9.52 -23.98
C SER A 83 16.37 8.11 -23.57
N LEU A 84 15.54 7.98 -22.53
CA LEU A 84 15.01 6.70 -22.06
C LEU A 84 14.20 5.99 -23.16
N PRO A 85 14.50 4.73 -23.51
CA PRO A 85 13.76 3.96 -24.52
C PRO A 85 12.27 3.86 -24.20
N ASP A 86 11.41 3.92 -25.22
CA ASP A 86 9.95 3.93 -25.04
C ASP A 86 9.41 2.73 -24.25
N GLY A 87 9.99 1.54 -24.44
CA GLY A 87 9.60 0.34 -23.69
C GLY A 87 9.87 0.48 -22.19
N GLN A 88 11.09 0.88 -21.83
CA GLN A 88 11.47 1.11 -20.42
C GLN A 88 10.70 2.28 -19.82
N ARG A 89 10.45 3.34 -20.60
CA ARG A 89 9.62 4.48 -20.16
C ARG A 89 8.23 4.01 -19.73
N LYS A 90 7.52 3.23 -20.53
CA LYS A 90 6.17 2.74 -20.20
C LYS A 90 6.15 1.93 -18.92
N GLU A 91 7.13 1.06 -18.72
CA GLU A 91 7.24 0.29 -17.47
C GLU A 91 7.51 1.20 -16.26
N MET A 92 8.35 2.24 -16.41
CA MET A 92 8.58 3.22 -15.34
C MET A 92 7.34 4.08 -15.06
N GLU A 93 6.53 4.38 -16.07
CA GLU A 93 5.24 5.07 -15.91
C GLU A 93 4.23 4.21 -15.14
N LEU A 94 4.20 2.89 -15.37
CA LEU A 94 3.41 1.96 -14.57
C LEU A 94 3.87 1.94 -13.11
N LEU A 95 5.18 1.87 -12.87
CA LEU A 95 5.75 1.96 -11.52
C LEU A 95 5.41 3.30 -10.85
N TRP A 96 5.39 4.40 -11.59
CA TRP A 96 4.99 5.72 -11.11
C TRP A 96 3.53 5.75 -10.66
N VAL A 97 2.62 5.17 -11.45
CA VAL A 97 1.21 5.07 -11.09
C VAL A 97 1.03 4.22 -9.83
N ALA A 98 1.67 3.05 -9.76
CA ALA A 98 1.63 2.18 -8.58
C ALA A 98 2.18 2.88 -7.33
N PHE A 99 3.31 3.58 -7.47
CA PHE A 99 3.91 4.37 -6.40
C PHE A 99 2.97 5.49 -5.92
N SER A 100 2.40 6.28 -6.84
CA SER A 100 1.48 7.35 -6.49
C SER A 100 0.24 6.84 -5.76
N SER A 101 -0.26 5.66 -6.15
CA SER A 101 -1.39 5.01 -5.48
C SER A 101 -1.04 4.55 -4.07
N CYS A 102 0.20 4.09 -3.85
CA CYS A 102 0.70 3.72 -2.52
C CYS A 102 0.79 4.92 -1.58
N LEU A 103 1.22 6.09 -2.07
CA LEU A 103 1.28 7.32 -1.27
C LEU A 103 -0.11 7.77 -0.82
N GLU A 104 -1.10 7.74 -1.71
CA GLU A 104 -2.48 8.10 -1.36
C GLU A 104 -3.07 7.16 -0.31
N LEU A 105 -2.86 5.85 -0.47
CA LEU A 105 -3.31 4.86 0.53
C LEU A 105 -2.63 5.10 1.88
N LEU A 106 -1.31 5.29 1.88
CA LEU A 106 -0.55 5.57 3.10
C LEU A 106 -1.03 6.86 3.78
N HIS A 107 -1.27 7.92 3.02
CA HIS A 107 -1.77 9.19 3.53
C HIS A 107 -3.13 9.05 4.22
N VAL A 108 -4.08 8.39 3.55
CA VAL A 108 -5.43 8.16 4.09
C VAL A 108 -5.37 7.34 5.38
N ASP A 109 -4.58 6.26 5.38
CA ASP A 109 -4.42 5.42 6.57
C ASP A 109 -3.72 6.18 7.71
N MET A 110 -2.73 7.04 7.41
CA MET A 110 -2.06 7.88 8.42
C MET A 110 -3.01 8.89 9.03
N CYS A 111 -3.81 9.57 8.22
CA CYS A 111 -4.84 10.49 8.70
C CYS A 111 -5.86 9.78 9.59
N LYS A 112 -6.28 8.57 9.19
CA LYS A 112 -7.17 7.73 10.00
C LYS A 112 -6.55 7.40 11.36
N VAL A 113 -5.31 6.92 11.38
CA VAL A 113 -4.60 6.57 12.61
C VAL A 113 -4.46 7.80 13.51
N LEU A 114 -4.04 8.95 12.98
CA LEU A 114 -3.93 10.19 13.74
C LEU A 114 -5.25 10.58 14.41
N ASN A 115 -6.36 10.52 13.65
CA ASN A 115 -7.68 10.87 14.15
C ASN A 115 -8.13 9.93 15.28
N ILE A 116 -7.99 8.62 15.11
CA ILE A 116 -8.38 7.64 16.14
C ILE A 116 -7.49 7.78 17.39
N SER A 117 -6.18 8.01 17.21
CA SER A 117 -5.24 8.26 18.32
C SER A 117 -5.59 9.50 19.15
N GLY A 118 -6.21 10.50 18.52
CA GLY A 118 -6.68 11.70 19.21
C GLY A 118 -7.93 11.46 20.08
N ILE A 119 -8.65 10.37 19.83
CA ILE A 119 -9.87 10.00 20.55
C ILE A 119 -9.57 8.96 21.63
N VAL A 120 -8.69 8.00 21.32
CA VAL A 120 -8.31 6.88 22.21
C VAL A 120 -6.88 7.10 22.70
N SER A 121 -6.72 7.46 23.97
CA SER A 121 -5.41 7.56 24.63
C SER A 121 -5.06 6.23 25.30
N LEU A 122 -3.81 5.78 25.12
CA LEU A 122 -3.31 4.58 25.79
C LEU A 122 -2.73 4.89 27.18
N ALA A 123 -2.57 6.18 27.52
CA ALA A 123 -2.16 6.61 28.86
C ALA A 123 -3.23 6.32 29.93
N ASP A 124 -4.51 6.21 29.55
CA ASP A 124 -5.63 5.86 30.45
C ASP A 124 -6.09 4.41 30.25
N SER A 125 -5.21 3.46 30.57
CA SER A 125 -5.46 2.02 30.41
C SER A 125 -6.63 1.49 31.26
N ALA A 126 -7.09 2.25 32.25
CA ALA A 126 -8.27 1.91 33.06
C ALA A 126 -9.58 1.93 32.24
N SER A 127 -9.59 2.62 31.10
CA SER A 127 -10.74 2.72 30.20
C SER A 127 -10.75 1.65 29.09
N LEU A 128 -9.65 0.91 28.92
CA LEU A 128 -9.49 -0.07 27.84
C LEU A 128 -10.01 -1.45 28.24
N VAL A 129 -10.80 -2.06 27.34
CA VAL A 129 -11.33 -3.42 27.53
C VAL A 129 -10.44 -4.41 26.77
N HIS A 130 -9.58 -5.11 27.51
CA HIS A 130 -8.76 -6.19 26.95
C HIS A 130 -9.56 -7.49 26.89
N THR A 131 -9.91 -7.92 25.68
CA THR A 131 -10.61 -9.21 25.46
C THR A 131 -9.65 -10.42 25.43
N GLY A 132 -8.36 -10.22 25.69
CA GLY A 132 -7.32 -11.25 25.66
C GLY A 132 -6.93 -11.72 24.25
N LEU A 133 -7.42 -11.04 23.20
CA LEU A 133 -7.02 -11.30 21.82
C LEU A 133 -5.83 -10.38 21.50
N GLU A 134 -4.63 -10.93 21.44
CA GLU A 134 -3.48 -10.26 20.87
C GLU A 134 -3.34 -10.71 19.41
N GLY A 135 -3.45 -9.79 18.46
CA GLY A 135 -3.47 -10.17 17.04
C GLY A 135 -3.40 -8.97 16.12
N CYS A 136 -2.20 -8.69 15.61
CA CYS A 136 -1.90 -7.83 14.44
C CYS A 136 -0.38 -7.78 14.19
N SER A 137 0.43 -8.03 15.23
CA SER A 137 1.89 -7.83 15.27
C SER A 137 2.71 -8.77 14.36
N ASP A 138 2.34 -10.05 14.23
CA ASP A 138 3.07 -11.03 13.41
C ASP A 138 3.22 -10.63 11.93
N VAL A 139 2.29 -9.81 11.44
CA VAL A 139 2.29 -9.30 10.06
C VAL A 139 3.38 -8.24 9.86
N ALA A 140 3.66 -7.44 10.90
CA ALA A 140 4.69 -6.40 10.87
C ALA A 140 6.09 -6.97 10.75
N ALA A 141 6.45 -7.95 11.59
CA ALA A 141 7.78 -8.57 11.57
C ALA A 141 8.14 -9.12 10.18
N ARG A 142 7.17 -9.78 9.51
CA ARG A 142 7.36 -10.38 8.18
C ARG A 142 7.44 -9.35 7.05
N ALA A 143 6.63 -8.30 7.09
CA ALA A 143 6.65 -7.26 6.05
C ALA A 143 7.86 -6.32 6.20
N LEU A 144 8.32 -6.11 7.43
CA LEU A 144 9.41 -5.19 7.73
C LEU A 144 10.79 -5.87 7.68
N SER A 145 10.85 -7.21 7.65
CA SER A 145 12.08 -8.00 7.86
C SER A 145 12.81 -7.58 9.14
N LEU A 146 12.04 -7.21 10.17
CA LEU A 146 12.59 -6.79 11.45
C LEU A 146 12.84 -8.01 12.34
N PRO A 147 13.84 -7.96 13.24
CA PRO A 147 13.99 -8.95 14.29
C PRO A 147 12.70 -9.03 15.11
N ASP A 148 12.36 -10.23 15.58
CA ASP A 148 11.19 -10.48 16.44
C ASP A 148 11.10 -9.41 17.52
N LEU A 149 10.04 -8.58 17.46
CA LEU A 149 9.84 -7.40 18.30
C LEU A 149 9.31 -7.79 19.68
N ASN A 150 9.91 -8.79 20.31
CA ASN A 150 9.70 -9.12 21.72
C ASN A 150 10.42 -8.07 22.60
N GLN A 151 10.09 -6.79 22.44
CA GLN A 151 10.47 -5.76 23.42
C GLN A 151 9.53 -5.86 24.62
N ALA A 152 10.11 -5.84 25.82
CA ALA A 152 9.37 -5.86 27.06
C ALA A 152 8.29 -4.76 27.06
N GLN A 153 7.04 -5.16 27.27
CA GLN A 153 5.90 -4.26 27.44
C GLN A 153 6.29 -3.16 28.42
N THR A 154 6.41 -1.93 27.92
CA THR A 154 6.59 -0.79 28.80
C THR A 154 5.20 -0.38 29.22
N ASP A 155 4.77 -0.81 30.41
CA ASP A 155 3.39 -0.69 30.89
C ASP A 155 2.90 0.77 31.09
N SER A 156 3.79 1.76 30.95
CA SER A 156 3.40 3.17 31.06
C SER A 156 4.19 4.05 30.10
N LEU A 157 3.47 4.88 29.37
CA LEU A 157 4.04 5.89 28.49
C LEU A 157 4.32 7.17 29.30
N PRO A 158 5.55 7.71 29.28
CA PRO A 158 5.86 9.01 29.87
C PRO A 158 4.91 10.12 29.36
N SER A 159 4.46 10.98 30.27
CA SER A 159 3.60 12.13 29.94
C SER A 159 4.23 12.99 28.85
N GLY A 160 3.53 13.18 27.73
CA GLY A 160 3.96 14.01 26.60
C GLY A 160 4.46 13.25 25.38
N LEU A 161 4.77 11.95 25.49
CA LEU A 161 5.17 11.17 24.32
C LEU A 161 4.02 11.01 23.30
N GLU A 162 2.76 10.87 23.72
CA GLU A 162 1.61 10.84 22.80
C GLU A 162 1.50 12.16 22.01
N SER A 163 1.69 13.29 22.67
CA SER A 163 1.66 14.62 22.02
C SER A 163 2.82 14.80 21.04
N GLN A 164 4.01 14.32 21.39
CA GLN A 164 5.17 14.35 20.51
C GLN A 164 4.95 13.44 19.29
N GLU A 165 4.47 12.22 19.50
CA GLU A 165 4.16 11.27 18.43
C GLU A 165 3.09 11.83 17.50
N ARG A 166 2.04 12.45 18.05
CA ARG A 166 1.01 13.14 17.29
C ARG A 166 1.61 14.24 16.40
N SER A 167 2.43 15.12 16.97
CA SER A 167 3.05 16.24 16.24
C SER A 167 3.99 15.73 15.13
N THR A 168 4.75 14.67 15.41
CA THR A 168 5.59 14.01 14.40
C THR A 168 4.73 13.46 13.27
N MET A 169 3.66 12.71 13.58
CA MET A 169 2.77 12.14 12.57
C MET A 169 2.10 13.22 11.70
N GLU A 170 1.70 14.35 12.27
CA GLU A 170 1.16 15.50 11.51
C GLU A 170 2.18 16.07 10.51
N LEU A 171 3.46 16.14 10.89
CA LEU A 171 4.54 16.56 10.00
C LEU A 171 4.79 15.53 8.88
N GLU A 172 4.77 14.24 9.21
CA GLU A 172 4.92 13.14 8.24
C GLU A 172 3.78 13.13 7.21
N ILE A 173 2.53 13.34 7.65
CA ILE A 173 1.37 13.49 6.75
C ILE A 173 1.59 14.67 5.79
N SER A 174 1.98 15.82 6.33
CA SER A 174 2.28 17.02 5.55
C SER A 174 3.46 16.82 4.59
N GLN A 175 4.38 15.91 4.90
CA GLN A 175 5.48 15.53 4.01
C GLN A 175 4.98 14.66 2.84
N ILE A 176 4.07 13.71 3.10
CA ILE A 176 3.47 12.90 2.04
C ILE A 176 2.61 13.78 1.11
N ASP A 177 1.81 14.70 1.66
CA ASP A 177 1.03 15.66 0.86
C ASP A 177 1.92 16.43 -0.13
N ARG A 178 2.99 17.04 0.38
CA ARG A 178 3.97 17.74 -0.46
C ARG A 178 4.63 16.83 -1.49
N MET A 179 4.87 15.57 -1.14
CA MET A 179 5.46 14.60 -2.07
C MET A 179 4.50 14.26 -3.21
N ILE A 180 3.21 14.10 -2.92
CA ILE A 180 2.16 13.86 -3.93
C ILE A 180 2.08 15.06 -4.88
N ASP A 181 2.01 16.30 -4.35
CA ASP A 181 2.01 17.52 -5.17
C ASP A 181 3.27 17.63 -6.04
N ASP A 182 4.45 17.40 -5.44
CA ASP A 182 5.73 17.45 -6.15
C ASP A 182 5.80 16.44 -7.30
N MET A 183 5.24 15.25 -7.10
CA MET A 183 5.17 14.23 -8.13
C MET A 183 4.34 14.70 -9.33
N GLU A 184 3.13 15.23 -9.08
CA GLU A 184 2.26 15.74 -10.13
C GLU A 184 2.90 16.89 -10.93
N MET A 185 3.72 17.72 -10.28
CA MET A 185 4.40 18.85 -10.92
C MET A 185 5.69 18.48 -11.66
N LYS A 186 6.43 17.45 -11.20
CA LYS A 186 7.77 17.13 -11.73
C LYS A 186 7.75 16.23 -12.96
N VAL A 187 6.76 15.35 -13.07
CA VAL A 187 6.66 14.32 -14.10
C VAL A 187 5.25 14.34 -14.71
N ASN A 188 5.16 14.50 -16.03
CA ASN A 188 3.88 14.59 -16.74
C ASN A 188 3.28 13.21 -17.07
N VAL A 189 3.09 12.37 -16.06
CA VAL A 189 2.51 11.03 -16.20
C VAL A 189 1.15 11.05 -15.52
N LEU A 190 0.10 11.24 -16.31
CA LEU A 190 -1.27 11.22 -15.82
C LEU A 190 -1.74 9.77 -15.70
N ARG A 191 -2.36 9.42 -14.56
CA ARG A 191 -2.79 8.05 -14.25
C ARG A 191 -3.67 7.41 -15.33
N TRP A 192 -4.51 8.22 -15.99
CA TRP A 192 -5.44 7.75 -17.02
C TRP A 192 -4.79 7.56 -18.40
N MET A 193 -3.55 8.02 -18.62
CA MET A 193 -2.83 7.84 -19.89
C MET A 193 -1.95 6.59 -19.91
N VAL A 194 -1.75 5.93 -18.78
CA VAL A 194 -0.87 4.77 -18.67
C VAL A 194 -1.66 3.50 -18.97
N GLU A 195 -1.28 2.80 -20.02
CA GLU A 195 -1.92 1.54 -20.43
C GLU A 195 -1.52 0.40 -19.47
N PRO A 196 -2.48 -0.26 -18.79
CA PRO A 196 -2.18 -1.34 -17.87
C PRO A 196 -1.60 -2.54 -18.62
N HIS A 197 -0.48 -3.08 -18.13
CA HIS A 197 0.08 -4.33 -18.64
C HIS A 197 -0.36 -5.49 -17.74
N GLY A 198 -1.25 -6.32 -18.27
CA GLY A 198 -1.73 -7.54 -17.62
C GLY A 198 -2.48 -8.40 -18.64
N PRO A 199 -2.67 -9.70 -18.36
CA PRO A 199 -3.49 -10.53 -19.23
C PRO A 199 -4.88 -9.89 -19.34
N GLN A 200 -5.29 -9.55 -20.57
CA GLN A 200 -6.55 -8.83 -20.88
C GLN A 200 -7.80 -9.61 -20.44
N TYR A 201 -7.62 -10.85 -20.01
CA TYR A 201 -8.59 -11.67 -19.31
C TYR A 201 -7.78 -12.59 -18.39
N ALA A 202 -8.03 -12.56 -17.08
CA ALA A 202 -7.70 -13.72 -16.27
C ALA A 202 -8.60 -14.85 -16.80
N ASP A 203 -8.02 -15.87 -17.43
CA ASP A 203 -8.77 -17.09 -17.72
C ASP A 203 -9.40 -17.52 -16.40
N PRO A 204 -10.73 -17.73 -16.33
CA PRO A 204 -11.37 -18.16 -15.11
C PRO A 204 -10.68 -19.44 -14.69
N LEU A 205 -9.97 -19.38 -13.56
CA LEU A 205 -9.25 -20.54 -13.01
C LEU A 205 -10.24 -21.69 -12.92
N SER A 206 -10.11 -22.68 -13.82
CA SER A 206 -10.80 -23.96 -13.67
C SER A 206 -10.11 -24.77 -12.58
N SER A 207 -10.03 -24.20 -11.38
CA SER A 207 -9.54 -24.90 -10.20
C SER A 207 -10.76 -25.51 -9.51
N THR A 208 -11.09 -26.71 -9.95
CA THR A 208 -12.07 -27.63 -9.34
C THR A 208 -11.59 -28.16 -7.99
N ASP A 209 -10.82 -27.40 -7.21
CA ASP A 209 -10.31 -27.79 -5.89
C ASP A 209 -9.90 -26.54 -5.11
N SER A 210 -10.88 -25.75 -4.68
CA SER A 210 -10.69 -24.81 -3.58
C SER A 210 -12.01 -24.73 -2.83
N VAL A 211 -11.98 -25.31 -1.62
CA VAL A 211 -13.06 -25.33 -0.64
C VAL A 211 -13.44 -23.88 -0.32
N SER A 212 -14.44 -23.37 -1.04
CA SER A 212 -15.08 -22.12 -0.70
C SER A 212 -15.97 -22.40 0.50
N MET A 213 -15.64 -21.82 1.65
CA MET A 213 -16.60 -21.63 2.73
C MET A 213 -17.64 -20.60 2.29
N ALA A 214 -18.52 -21.03 1.39
CA ALA A 214 -19.77 -20.34 1.15
C ALA A 214 -20.68 -20.66 2.33
N VAL A 215 -20.98 -19.63 3.13
CA VAL A 215 -22.08 -19.62 4.10
C VAL A 215 -23.37 -19.99 3.37
N GLN A 216 -23.77 -21.26 3.45
CA GLN A 216 -25.10 -21.70 3.07
C GLN A 216 -26.07 -21.14 4.11
N SER A 217 -26.78 -20.09 3.76
CA SER A 217 -28.04 -19.73 4.40
C SER A 217 -29.02 -20.88 4.13
N ILE A 218 -29.47 -21.51 5.20
CA ILE A 218 -30.54 -22.51 5.16
C ILE A 218 -31.84 -21.70 5.03
N ASP A 219 -32.53 -21.85 3.90
CA ASP A 219 -33.90 -21.37 3.74
C ASP A 219 -34.75 -22.60 3.43
N GLU A 220 -35.47 -23.06 4.45
CA GLU A 220 -36.47 -24.12 4.31
C GLU A 220 -37.73 -23.50 3.70
N GLU A 221 -37.96 -23.66 2.40
CA GLU A 221 -39.33 -23.69 1.91
C GLU A 221 -39.53 -24.62 0.70
N GLN A 222 -40.52 -25.48 0.84
CA GLN A 222 -40.92 -26.58 -0.03
C GLN A 222 -41.27 -26.17 -1.49
N GLN A 223 -40.64 -26.90 -2.42
CA GLN A 223 -41.28 -27.70 -3.48
C GLN A 223 -41.90 -27.03 -4.74
N ALA A 224 -41.22 -27.38 -5.87
CA ALA A 224 -41.74 -27.70 -7.22
C ALA A 224 -41.76 -26.62 -8.35
N PRO A 225 -41.58 -27.05 -9.62
CA PRO A 225 -40.69 -26.37 -10.59
C PRO A 225 -41.41 -25.83 -11.85
N THR A 226 -40.80 -24.88 -12.60
CA THR A 226 -40.62 -24.89 -14.08
C THR A 226 -40.16 -23.54 -14.69
N SER A 227 -39.31 -23.65 -15.73
CA SER A 227 -39.11 -22.77 -16.91
C SER A 227 -38.52 -21.35 -16.82
N GLN A 228 -37.20 -21.27 -17.09
CA GLN A 228 -36.39 -20.34 -17.95
C GLN A 228 -36.71 -18.80 -18.06
N PRO A 229 -35.96 -17.97 -18.83
CA PRO A 229 -34.96 -17.05 -18.30
C PRO A 229 -35.15 -15.58 -18.74
N LEU A 230 -34.98 -14.58 -17.89
CA LEU A 230 -34.83 -13.20 -18.38
C LEU A 230 -33.85 -12.37 -17.55
N CYS A 231 -32.78 -11.94 -18.22
CA CYS A 231 -32.04 -10.73 -17.89
C CYS A 231 -33.02 -9.58 -17.62
N GLN A 232 -32.91 -8.92 -16.47
CA GLN A 232 -33.19 -7.49 -16.41
C GLN A 232 -32.29 -6.78 -15.40
N ARG A 233 -31.41 -5.99 -15.99
CA ARG A 233 -30.53 -4.97 -15.42
C ARG A 233 -31.42 -3.86 -14.84
N SER A 234 -31.43 -3.67 -13.53
CA SER A 234 -32.21 -2.60 -12.89
C SER A 234 -31.35 -1.38 -12.61
N HIS A 235 -31.94 -0.22 -12.89
CA HIS A 235 -31.32 1.09 -13.09
C HIS A 235 -31.03 1.85 -11.79
N ILE A 236 -29.99 2.69 -11.85
CA ILE A 236 -29.62 3.70 -10.84
C ILE A 236 -30.59 4.89 -10.94
N PHE A 237 -31.17 5.31 -9.81
CA PHE A 237 -31.89 6.58 -9.70
C PHE A 237 -30.98 7.65 -9.08
N VAL A 238 -30.73 8.73 -9.84
CA VAL A 238 -30.14 9.98 -9.33
C VAL A 238 -31.28 10.98 -9.14
N LEU A 239 -31.45 11.46 -7.91
CA LEU A 239 -32.35 12.57 -7.57
C LEU A 239 -31.50 13.84 -7.44
N LEU A 240 -31.65 14.74 -8.41
CA LEU A 240 -31.25 16.15 -8.29
C LEU A 240 -32.46 16.91 -7.74
N LEU A 241 -32.30 17.52 -6.57
CA LEU A 241 -33.25 18.50 -6.04
C LEU A 241 -32.68 19.90 -6.30
N LEU A 242 -33.51 20.71 -6.97
CA LEU A 242 -33.38 22.16 -7.15
C LEU A 242 -33.63 22.90 -5.84
#